data_AF-A0A962C5N9-F1
#
_entry.id   AF-A0A962C5N9-F1
#
_cell.length_a   1.000
_cell.length_b   1.000
_cell.length_c   1.000
_cell.angle_alpha   90.00
_cell.angle_beta   90.00
_cell.angle_gamma   90.00
#
_symmetry.space_group_name_H-M   'P 1'
#
loop_
_entity.id
_entity.type
_entity.pdbx_description
1 polymer ?
#
loop_
_entity_poly.entity_id
_entity_poly.type
_entity_poly.pdbx_seq_one_letter_code
_entity_poly.pdbx_strand_id
1 'polypeptide(L)'
;RAIRKSHELLTAWRDAPIVQPSLFIGGEKDDVLKFSSSRSGMARFSETLPGLRGCHVLEGAGHWIQREKADAVNALIVGFLGAL
;
A
#
# COMPACT_ATOMS: atom_id res chain seq x y z
N ARG A 1 3.78 -11.88 -21.15
CA ARG A 1 2.37 -11.86 -21.67
C ARG A 1 1.37 -11.34 -20.64
N ALA A 2 1.42 -11.76 -19.38
CA ALA A 2 0.46 -11.33 -18.35
C ALA A 2 0.49 -9.82 -18.05
N ILE A 3 1.68 -9.23 -17.83
CA ILE A 3 1.81 -7.80 -17.46
C ILE A 3 1.11 -6.87 -18.47
N ARG A 4 1.37 -7.07 -19.77
CA ARG A 4 0.72 -6.28 -20.84
C ARG A 4 -0.80 -6.44 -20.81
N LYS A 5 -1.29 -7.68 -20.72
CA LYS A 5 -2.74 -7.96 -20.72
C LYS A 5 -3.43 -7.36 -19.49
N SER A 6 -2.79 -7.43 -18.31
CA SER A 6 -3.33 -6.81 -17.09
C SER A 6 -3.45 -5.30 -17.23
N HIS A 7 -2.43 -4.63 -17.79
CA HIS A 7 -2.52 -3.20 -18.07
C HIS A 7 -3.64 -2.86 -19.07
N GLU A 8 -3.76 -3.62 -20.17
CA GLU A 8 -4.83 -3.42 -21.17
C GLU A 8 -6.23 -3.55 -20.56
N LEU A 9 -6.44 -4.54 -19.68
CA LEU A 9 -7.74 -4.78 -19.03
C LEU A 9 -8.10 -3.68 -18.01
N LEU A 10 -7.12 -3.02 -17.41
CA LEU A 10 -7.34 -1.97 -16.41
C LEU A 10 -7.50 -0.57 -17.02
N THR A 11 -7.46 -0.42 -18.36
CA THR A 11 -7.53 0.88 -19.03
C THR A 11 -8.77 1.70 -18.69
N ALA A 12 -9.92 1.06 -18.45
CA ALA A 12 -11.15 1.73 -18.05
C ALA A 12 -11.07 2.42 -16.67
N TRP A 13 -10.08 2.05 -15.85
CA TRP A 13 -9.80 2.63 -14.53
C TRP A 13 -8.52 3.48 -14.52
N ARG A 14 -8.01 3.86 -15.69
CA ARG A 14 -6.85 4.76 -15.78
C ARG A 14 -7.14 6.03 -14.98
N ASP A 15 -6.23 6.37 -14.08
CA ASP A 15 -6.25 7.54 -13.19
C ASP A 15 -7.44 7.60 -12.20
N ALA A 16 -8.27 6.55 -12.12
CA ALA A 16 -9.36 6.48 -11.15
C ALA A 16 -8.80 6.27 -9.72
N PRO A 17 -9.18 7.11 -8.74
CA PRO A 17 -8.75 6.92 -7.35
C PRO A 17 -9.51 5.78 -6.67
N ILE A 18 -8.92 5.20 -5.63
CA ILE A 18 -9.62 4.31 -4.69
C ILE A 18 -10.19 5.17 -3.57
N VAL A 19 -11.51 5.33 -3.54
CA VAL A 19 -12.20 6.27 -2.65
C VAL A 19 -12.58 5.69 -1.29
N GLN A 20 -12.56 4.37 -1.16
CA GLN A 20 -12.86 3.68 0.09
C GLN A 20 -11.81 4.01 1.17
N PRO A 21 -12.17 3.92 2.47
CA PRO A 21 -11.18 3.91 3.54
C PRO A 21 -10.09 2.87 3.26
N SER A 22 -8.83 3.26 3.34
CA SER A 22 -7.69 2.39 3.03
C SER A 22 -6.56 2.57 4.04
N LEU A 23 -5.68 1.59 4.10
CA LEU A 23 -4.49 1.57 4.97
C LEU A 23 -3.31 1.02 4.16
N PHE A 24 -2.16 1.68 4.24
CA PHE A 24 -0.91 1.19 3.68
C PHE A 24 0.06 0.82 4.81
N ILE A 25 0.62 -0.39 4.75
CA ILE A 25 1.66 -0.86 5.65
C ILE A 25 2.78 -1.47 4.78
N GLY A 26 4.02 -1.02 4.96
CA GLY A 26 5.20 -1.52 4.27
C GLY A 26 6.37 -1.73 5.22
N GLY A 27 7.37 -2.50 4.82
CA GLY A 27 8.61 -2.69 5.58
C GLY A 27 9.70 -1.76 5.09
N GLU A 28 10.46 -1.15 6.01
CA GLU A 28 11.55 -0.23 5.67
C GLU A 28 12.60 -0.86 4.72
N LYS A 29 12.87 -2.16 4.88
CA LYS A 29 13.86 -2.91 4.12
C LYS A 29 13.27 -3.63 2.90
N ASP A 30 11.99 -3.45 2.61
CA ASP A 30 11.33 -4.07 1.45
C ASP A 30 11.89 -3.49 0.13
N ASP A 31 12.43 -4.37 -0.71
CA ASP A 31 12.97 -4.01 -2.02
C ASP A 31 11.93 -3.41 -2.96
N VAL A 32 10.65 -3.74 -2.79
CA VAL A 32 9.55 -3.15 -3.59
C VAL A 32 9.47 -1.64 -3.36
N LEU A 33 9.72 -1.15 -2.14
CA LEU A 33 9.72 0.29 -1.84
C LEU A 33 10.95 1.01 -2.43
N LYS A 34 11.98 0.26 -2.84
CA LYS A 34 13.18 0.81 -3.48
C LYS A 34 12.96 1.13 -4.97
N PHE A 35 11.88 0.64 -5.59
CA PHE A 35 11.52 1.06 -6.95
C PHE A 35 11.09 2.53 -6.97
N SER A 36 11.53 3.26 -8.00
CA SER A 36 11.15 4.66 -8.20
C SER A 36 9.65 4.84 -8.34
N SER A 37 8.96 3.89 -9.00
CA SER A 37 7.51 3.86 -9.16
C SER A 37 6.77 3.71 -7.83
N SER A 38 7.30 2.93 -6.88
CA SER A 38 6.70 2.79 -5.56
C SER A 38 6.81 4.08 -4.77
N ARG A 39 7.99 4.73 -4.77
CA ARG A 39 8.19 6.03 -4.10
C ARG A 39 7.31 7.12 -4.70
N SER A 40 7.26 7.23 -6.03
CA SER A 40 6.40 8.23 -6.68
C SER A 40 4.91 7.92 -6.50
N GLY A 41 4.52 6.65 -6.43
CA GLY A 41 3.17 6.23 -6.08
C GLY A 41 2.77 6.63 -4.66
N MET A 42 3.63 6.36 -3.68
CA MET A 42 3.41 6.72 -2.27
C MET A 42 3.31 8.24 -2.08
N ALA A 43 4.16 9.02 -2.77
CA ALA A 43 4.09 10.48 -2.74
C ALA A 43 2.76 11.04 -3.26
N ARG A 44 2.02 10.27 -4.07
CA ARG A 44 0.73 10.65 -4.66
C ARG A 44 -0.48 10.06 -3.93
N PHE A 45 -0.31 9.43 -2.77
CA PHE A 45 -1.43 8.81 -2.05
C PHE A 45 -2.55 9.80 -1.69
N SER A 46 -2.25 11.09 -1.48
CA SER A 46 -3.29 12.11 -1.28
C SER A 46 -4.23 12.29 -2.48
N GLU A 47 -3.76 11.99 -3.71
CA GLU A 47 -4.55 12.03 -4.94
C GLU A 47 -5.20 10.68 -5.24
N THR A 48 -4.43 9.59 -5.12
CA THR A 48 -4.85 8.26 -5.58
C THR A 48 -5.65 7.48 -4.55
N LEU A 49 -5.48 7.79 -3.26
CA LEU A 49 -6.14 7.18 -2.12
C LEU A 49 -6.75 8.28 -1.22
N PRO A 50 -7.74 9.05 -1.68
CA PRO A 50 -8.34 10.12 -0.87
C PRO A 50 -8.98 9.63 0.45
N GLY A 51 -9.27 8.33 0.57
CA GLY A 51 -9.73 7.68 1.79
C GLY A 51 -8.62 7.11 2.69
N LEU A 52 -7.34 7.36 2.42
CA LEU A 52 -6.23 6.79 3.19
C LEU A 52 -6.27 7.23 4.65
N ARG A 53 -6.32 6.25 5.56
CA ARG A 53 -6.37 6.46 7.02
C ARG A 53 -5.00 6.33 7.68
N GLY A 54 -4.04 5.72 7.02
CA GLY A 54 -2.68 5.59 7.53
C GLY A 54 -1.70 5.06 6.48
N CYS A 55 -0.46 5.54 6.56
CA CYS A 55 0.67 5.07 5.78
C CYS A 55 1.82 4.77 6.76
N HIS A 56 2.10 3.49 6.97
CA HIS A 56 3.03 3.03 8.00
C HIS A 56 4.19 2.27 7.36
N VAL A 57 5.42 2.73 7.59
CA VAL A 57 6.63 2.01 7.23
C VAL A 57 7.24 1.45 8.52
N LEU A 58 7.30 0.12 8.62
CA LEU A 58 7.77 -0.57 9.81
C LEU A 58 9.29 -0.70 9.78
N GLU A 59 9.95 -0.07 10.74
CA GLU A 59 11.40 -0.08 10.89
C GLU A 59 11.95 -1.51 11.02
N GLY A 60 13.03 -1.78 10.28
CA GLY A 60 13.74 -3.05 10.30
C GLY A 60 13.02 -4.22 9.63
N ALA A 61 11.76 -4.09 9.21
CA ALA A 61 11.02 -5.14 8.51
C ALA A 61 11.34 -5.16 7.01
N GLY A 62 11.45 -6.35 6.43
CA GLY A 62 11.59 -6.58 5.00
C GLY A 62 10.24 -6.75 4.31
N HIS A 63 10.20 -7.64 3.32
CA HIS A 63 9.06 -7.83 2.44
C HIS A 63 7.87 -8.55 3.10
N TRP A 64 8.13 -9.41 4.09
CA TRP A 64 7.10 -10.27 4.69
C TRP A 64 6.62 -9.69 6.02
N ILE A 65 6.19 -8.41 6.01
CA ILE A 65 5.87 -7.62 7.21
C ILE A 65 4.92 -8.29 8.20
N GLN A 66 3.93 -9.03 7.72
CA GLN A 66 2.95 -9.74 8.52
C GLN A 66 3.55 -10.94 9.27
N ARG A 67 4.72 -11.43 8.84
CA ARG A 67 5.51 -12.46 9.53
C ARG A 67 6.63 -11.84 10.37
N GLU A 68 7.30 -10.82 9.84
CA GLU A 68 8.46 -10.19 10.47
C GLU A 68 8.10 -9.27 11.65
N LYS A 69 6.93 -8.63 11.59
CA LYS A 69 6.38 -7.70 12.59
C LYS A 69 4.89 -7.98 12.84
N ALA A 70 4.55 -9.25 13.04
CA ALA A 70 3.16 -9.71 13.15
C ALA A 70 2.32 -8.89 14.13
N ASP A 71 2.82 -8.64 15.34
CA ASP A 71 2.07 -7.89 16.36
C ASP A 71 1.77 -6.45 15.93
N ALA A 72 2.75 -5.77 15.34
CA ALA A 72 2.58 -4.40 14.85
C ALA A 72 1.59 -4.34 13.68
N VAL A 73 1.68 -5.28 12.74
CA VAL A 73 0.75 -5.38 11.61
C VAL A 73 -0.67 -5.67 12.11
N ASN A 74 -0.83 -6.62 13.04
CA ASN A 74 -2.12 -6.96 13.62
C ASN A 74 -2.75 -5.75 14.34
N ALA A 75 -1.97 -5.02 15.13
CA ALA A 75 -2.45 -3.83 15.83
C ALA A 75 -2.94 -2.74 14.85
N LEU A 76 -2.20 -2.50 13.77
CA LEU A 76 -2.59 -1.53 12.73
C LEU A 76 -3.87 -1.96 12.00
N ILE A 77 -3.99 -3.23 11.65
CA ILE A 77 -5.19 -3.76 10.97
C ILE A 77 -6.41 -3.69 11.89
N VAL A 78 -6.31 -4.18 13.13
CA VAL A 78 -7.43 -4.16 14.07
C VAL A 78 -7.83 -2.73 14.42
N GLY A 79 -6.84 -1.84 14.63
CA GLY A 79 -7.08 -0.42 14.88
C GLY A 79 -7.79 0.27 13.71
N PHE A 80 -7.37 0.00 12.48
CA PHE A 80 -8.05 0.51 11.28
C PHE A 80 -9.49 0.00 11.19
N LEU A 81 -9.71 -1.32 11.33
CA LEU A 81 -11.04 -1.92 11.23
C LEU A 81 -11.98 -1.46 12.34
N GLY A 82 -11.48 -1.26 13.55
CA GLY A 82 -12.25 -0.74 14.68
C GLY A 82 -12.64 0.73 14.56
N ALA A 83 -12.03 1.46 13.62
CA ALA A 83 -12.29 2.89 13.37
C ALA A 83 -13.07 3.16 12.07
N LEU A 84 -13.49 2.09 11.36
CA LEU A 84 -14.39 2.18 10.19
C LEU A 84 -15.83 2.45 10.62
#